data_AF-A0A9D9T7D0-F1
#
_entry.id   AF-A0A9D9T7D0-F1
#
_cell.length_a   1.000
_cell.length_b   1.000
_cell.length_c   1.000
_cell.angle_alpha   90.00
_cell.angle_beta   90.00
_cell.angle_gamma   90.00
#
_symmetry.space_group_name_H-M   'P 1'
#
loop_
_entity.id
_entity.type
_entity.pdbx_description
1 polymer ?
#
loop_
_entity_poly.entity_id
_entity_poly.type
_entity_poly.pdbx_seq_one_letter_code
_entity_poly.pdbx_strand_id
1 'polypeptide(L)'
;MKRSRFPRRAKQTPDLELLVRLSTELAGSTSRIEDTFWADRLAKQVHRLLLEKDERTISDALDQLYAGTDQAYDALIDLVESCAETRSTDTGSGHDVILIALPILAWSRFQIPSGPIHADHLASIRVQFQAHLLASDARLGLADFLFSPDQLPQSYVDTTALTEKLARAALHSRDLKIDIAQMAETVSFLSDTRYLVAAVAGVRGAPLFRWQEGDLGRELAVKRWHEQGSEVLRPLLPACAMDLLPPMAYHSALREADRASRPYSLVSAISFLQTVMGRPAADFRAVVGGYHDKQLEEFRIGFCLRGRTEVIHGVVWPLLESEDEGTEAPSLIEAVLRANGVIDVLVLDQRLPIEYCDDCGAPLYPSPDGETVHAEMPDEPSDATPRHLH
;
A
#
# COMPACT_ATOMS: atom_id res chain seq x y z
N MET A 1 2.35 -5.03 -5.81
CA MET A 1 2.45 -6.12 -6.83
C MET A 1 3.87 -6.20 -7.37
N LYS A 2 4.42 -7.41 -7.56
CA LYS A 2 5.73 -7.63 -8.20
C LYS A 2 5.71 -7.03 -9.61
N ARG A 3 6.39 -5.90 -9.82
CA ARG A 3 6.52 -5.32 -11.18
C ARG A 3 7.40 -6.26 -12.00
N SER A 4 6.84 -6.85 -13.05
CA SER A 4 7.61 -7.65 -14.00
C SER A 4 8.64 -6.74 -14.71
N ARG A 5 9.86 -6.72 -14.20
CA ARG A 5 10.99 -5.97 -14.76
C ARG A 5 11.80 -6.88 -15.66
N PHE A 6 11.41 -6.96 -16.93
CA PHE A 6 12.26 -7.59 -17.93
C PHE A 6 13.50 -6.71 -18.16
N PRO A 7 14.72 -7.26 -18.17
CA PRO A 7 15.92 -6.50 -18.45
C PRO A 7 15.88 -6.01 -19.89
N ARG A 8 15.41 -4.77 -20.08
CA ARG A 8 15.48 -4.08 -21.35
C ARG A 8 16.87 -3.47 -21.42
N ARG A 9 17.61 -3.75 -22.51
CA ARG A 9 18.96 -3.21 -22.68
C ARG A 9 18.87 -1.69 -22.88
N ALA A 10 18.95 -0.95 -21.77
CA ALA A 10 18.91 0.51 -21.78
C ALA A 10 20.09 1.06 -22.58
N LYS A 11 19.87 2.17 -23.27
CA LYS A 11 20.95 2.88 -23.95
C LYS A 11 21.85 3.47 -22.86
N GLN A 12 23.12 3.11 -22.84
CA GLN A 12 24.07 3.66 -21.87
C GLN A 12 24.18 5.17 -22.06
N THR A 13 23.89 5.91 -20.99
CA THR A 13 24.06 7.36 -20.90
C THR A 13 25.02 7.69 -19.75
N PRO A 14 25.72 8.84 -19.79
CA PRO A 14 26.60 9.24 -18.70
C PRO A 14 25.90 9.32 -17.35
N ASP A 15 24.63 9.75 -17.33
CA ASP A 15 23.84 9.86 -16.11
C ASP A 15 23.44 8.52 -15.53
N LEU A 16 23.07 7.55 -16.38
CA LEU A 16 22.80 6.18 -15.97
C LEU A 16 24.06 5.54 -15.38
N GLU A 17 25.19 5.63 -16.08
CA GLU A 17 26.47 5.09 -15.61
C GLU A 17 26.89 5.72 -14.27
N LEU A 18 26.64 7.01 -14.10
CA LEU A 18 26.91 7.73 -12.86
C LEU A 18 26.03 7.24 -11.71
N LEU A 19 24.72 7.04 -11.92
CA LEU A 19 23.82 6.49 -10.90
C LEU A 19 24.27 5.09 -10.47
N VAL A 20 24.54 4.20 -11.44
CA VAL A 20 25.00 2.83 -11.18
C VAL A 20 26.31 2.84 -10.38
N ARG A 21 27.28 3.66 -10.77
CA ARG A 21 28.54 3.80 -10.05
C ARG A 21 28.34 4.30 -8.62
N LEU A 22 27.64 5.43 -8.43
CA LEU A 22 27.47 6.04 -7.11
C LEU A 22 26.74 5.09 -6.15
N SER A 23 25.74 4.35 -6.64
CA SER A 23 24.99 3.38 -5.84
C SER A 23 25.85 2.18 -5.46
N THR A 24 26.75 1.75 -6.36
CA THR A 24 27.71 0.66 -6.08
C THR A 24 28.74 1.07 -5.03
N GLU A 25 29.28 2.29 -5.12
CA GLU A 25 30.22 2.83 -4.12
C GLU A 25 29.53 3.04 -2.75
N LEU A 26 28.28 3.51 -2.75
CA LEU A 26 27.49 3.61 -1.51
C LEU A 26 27.28 2.24 -0.88
N ALA A 27 26.89 1.23 -1.66
CA ALA A 27 26.74 -0.14 -1.15
C ALA A 27 28.06 -0.74 -0.62
N GLY A 28 29.20 -0.36 -1.22
CA GLY A 28 30.53 -0.78 -0.77
C GLY A 28 31.10 0.01 0.42
N SER A 29 30.35 0.97 0.96
CA SER A 29 30.83 1.84 2.04
C SER A 29 31.08 1.07 3.32
N THR A 30 32.18 1.42 4.00
CA THR A 30 32.63 0.70 5.21
C THR A 30 32.55 1.54 6.48
N SER A 31 32.11 2.79 6.35
CA SER A 31 31.97 3.72 7.47
C SER A 31 30.86 4.75 7.23
N ARG A 32 30.31 5.30 8.31
CA ARG A 32 29.28 6.36 8.23
C ARG A 32 29.73 7.63 7.50
N ILE A 33 31.04 7.90 7.51
CA ILE A 33 31.61 9.06 6.80
C ILE A 33 31.56 8.80 5.29
N GLU A 34 31.88 7.58 4.85
CA GLU A 34 31.74 7.16 3.45
C GLU A 34 30.27 7.13 3.05
N ASP A 35 29.39 6.54 3.87
CA ASP A 35 27.94 6.47 3.61
C ASP A 35 27.40 7.87 3.31
N THR A 36 27.69 8.85 4.18
CA THR A 36 27.23 10.22 4.02
C THR A 36 27.80 10.86 2.75
N PHE A 37 29.08 10.65 2.46
CA PHE A 37 29.74 11.23 1.29
C PHE A 37 29.14 10.71 -0.03
N TRP A 38 28.89 9.41 -0.13
CA TRP A 38 28.31 8.81 -1.32
C TRP A 38 26.81 9.08 -1.43
N ALA A 39 26.07 9.01 -0.33
CA ALA A 39 24.65 9.33 -0.29
C ALA A 39 24.38 10.79 -0.71
N ASP A 40 25.16 11.76 -0.21
CA ASP A 40 25.02 13.17 -0.61
C ASP A 40 25.22 13.39 -2.11
N ARG A 41 26.18 12.67 -2.72
CA ARG A 41 26.45 12.77 -4.16
C ARG A 41 25.37 12.11 -4.99
N LEU A 42 24.91 10.94 -4.56
CA LEU A 42 23.83 10.22 -5.21
C LEU A 42 22.51 10.99 -5.12
N ALA A 43 22.15 11.50 -3.94
CA ALA A 43 20.99 12.36 -3.72
C ALA A 43 21.01 13.59 -4.63
N LYS A 44 22.15 14.28 -4.78
CA LYS A 44 22.28 15.42 -5.71
C LYS A 44 21.97 15.04 -7.17
N GLN A 45 22.48 13.89 -7.62
CA GLN A 45 22.22 13.43 -8.98
C GLN A 45 20.75 13.04 -9.17
N VAL A 46 20.17 12.31 -8.21
CA VAL A 46 18.75 11.92 -8.22
C VAL A 46 17.84 13.16 -8.22
N HIS A 47 18.08 14.11 -7.32
CA HIS A 47 17.31 15.37 -7.27
C HIS A 47 17.36 16.12 -8.60
N ARG A 48 18.54 16.20 -9.24
CA ARG A 48 18.66 16.84 -10.56
C ARG A 48 17.78 16.14 -11.60
N LEU A 49 17.82 14.81 -11.66
CA LEU A 49 17.00 14.03 -12.61
C LEU A 49 15.49 14.18 -12.33
N LEU A 50 15.08 14.18 -11.06
CA LEU A 50 13.67 14.42 -10.69
C LEU A 50 13.20 15.83 -11.08
N LEU A 51 14.04 16.85 -10.91
CA LEU A 51 13.75 18.23 -11.34
C LEU A 51 13.65 18.36 -12.86
N GLU A 52 14.52 17.65 -13.59
CA GLU A 52 14.49 17.57 -15.06
C GLU A 52 13.37 16.66 -15.58
N LYS A 53 12.66 15.97 -14.70
CA LYS A 53 11.62 14.97 -14.99
C LYS A 53 12.15 13.78 -15.81
N ASP A 54 13.43 13.47 -15.69
CA ASP A 54 14.06 12.31 -16.33
C ASP A 54 13.98 11.06 -15.44
N GLU A 55 12.75 10.60 -15.20
CA GLU A 55 12.49 9.36 -14.46
C GLU A 55 12.93 8.11 -15.23
N ARG A 56 13.05 8.22 -16.56
CA ARG A 56 13.48 7.10 -17.41
C ARG A 56 14.89 6.67 -17.06
N THR A 57 15.82 7.62 -16.90
CA THR A 57 17.20 7.32 -16.52
C THR A 57 17.28 6.65 -15.14
N ILE A 58 16.47 7.09 -14.18
CA ILE A 58 16.38 6.46 -12.85
C ILE A 58 15.87 5.01 -12.97
N SER A 59 14.79 4.80 -13.72
CA SER A 59 14.19 3.48 -13.93
C SER A 59 15.15 2.52 -14.63
N ASP A 60 15.86 2.99 -15.66
CA ASP A 60 16.85 2.20 -16.39
C ASP A 60 18.04 1.80 -15.50
N ALA A 61 18.48 2.68 -14.59
CA ALA A 61 19.53 2.37 -13.61
C ALA A 61 19.07 1.32 -12.58
N LEU A 62 17.84 1.44 -12.06
CA LEU A 62 17.25 0.45 -11.16
C LEU A 62 17.13 -0.93 -11.84
N ASP A 63 16.63 -0.98 -13.08
CA ASP A 63 16.51 -2.23 -13.85
C ASP A 63 17.88 -2.90 -14.08
N GLN A 64 18.93 -2.11 -14.34
CA GLN A 64 20.29 -2.63 -14.51
C GLN A 64 20.86 -3.19 -13.20
N LEU A 65 20.63 -2.52 -12.06
CA LEU A 65 21.13 -2.97 -10.76
C LEU A 65 20.36 -4.19 -10.23
N TYR A 66 19.07 -4.31 -10.54
CA TYR A 66 18.23 -5.43 -10.12
C TYR A 66 18.76 -6.80 -10.59
N ALA A 67 19.45 -6.84 -11.73
CA ALA A 67 20.05 -8.07 -12.26
C ALA A 67 21.32 -8.54 -11.50
N GLY A 68 21.83 -7.77 -10.53
CA GLY A 68 23.23 -7.82 -10.07
C GLY A 68 23.53 -8.15 -8.61
N THR A 69 22.58 -8.61 -7.79
CA THR A 69 22.69 -8.83 -6.32
C THR A 69 22.86 -7.55 -5.46
N ASP A 70 22.21 -7.55 -4.29
CA ASP A 70 21.16 -6.59 -3.94
C ASP A 70 21.54 -5.69 -2.74
N GLN A 71 22.47 -4.77 -2.97
CA GLN A 71 22.76 -3.67 -2.03
C GLN A 71 22.87 -2.34 -2.75
N ALA A 72 23.42 -2.33 -3.97
CA ALA A 72 23.45 -1.14 -4.81
C ALA A 72 22.05 -0.76 -5.32
N TYR A 73 21.21 -1.75 -5.62
CA TYR A 73 19.80 -1.52 -5.95
C TYR A 73 19.07 -0.91 -4.74
N ASP A 74 19.18 -1.53 -3.56
CA ASP A 74 18.62 -1.02 -2.30
C ASP A 74 19.08 0.40 -1.98
N ALA A 75 20.37 0.69 -2.15
CA ALA A 75 20.93 2.02 -1.94
C ALA A 75 20.34 3.06 -2.91
N LEU A 76 20.13 2.69 -4.19
CA LEU A 76 19.53 3.59 -5.17
C LEU A 76 18.05 3.81 -4.91
N ILE A 77 17.27 2.75 -4.68
CA ILE A 77 15.82 2.86 -4.49
C ILE A 77 15.49 3.67 -3.23
N ASP A 78 16.19 3.43 -2.11
CA ASP A 78 16.00 4.18 -0.87
C ASP A 78 16.25 5.68 -1.07
N LEU A 79 17.34 6.05 -1.76
CA LEU A 79 17.64 7.44 -2.05
C LEU A 79 16.69 8.08 -3.05
N VAL A 80 16.22 7.35 -4.06
CA VAL A 80 15.22 7.84 -5.02
C VAL A 80 13.92 8.16 -4.31
N GLU A 81 13.43 7.25 -3.49
CA GLU A 81 12.21 7.45 -2.70
C GLU A 81 12.35 8.60 -1.71
N SER A 82 13.45 8.64 -0.96
CA SER A 82 13.78 9.73 -0.03
C SER A 82 13.83 11.09 -0.73
N CYS A 83 14.45 11.18 -1.91
CA CYS A 83 14.50 12.41 -2.70
C CYS A 83 13.11 12.83 -3.22
N ALA A 84 12.24 11.87 -3.52
CA ALA A 84 10.89 12.14 -4.00
C ALA A 84 9.95 12.61 -2.87
N GLU A 85 10.10 12.06 -1.68
CA GLU A 85 9.17 12.26 -0.56
C GLU A 85 9.66 13.29 0.49
N THR A 86 10.90 13.78 0.41
CA THR A 86 11.43 14.78 1.36
C THR A 86 11.79 16.12 0.71
N ARG A 87 11.74 17.20 1.50
CA ARG A 87 12.25 18.51 1.11
C ARG A 87 13.00 19.16 2.25
N SER A 88 14.09 19.82 1.88
CA SER A 88 14.87 20.66 2.78
C SER A 88 14.84 22.09 2.25
N THR A 89 14.41 23.03 3.08
CA THR A 89 14.43 24.46 2.73
C THR A 89 15.65 25.12 3.36
N ASP A 90 16.33 26.00 2.61
CA ASP A 90 17.53 26.69 3.07
C ASP A 90 17.26 28.14 3.54
N THR A 91 15.99 28.52 3.68
CA THR A 91 15.60 29.85 4.17
C THR A 91 15.59 29.88 5.71
N GLY A 92 16.33 30.84 6.29
CA GLY A 92 16.41 31.02 7.74
C GLY A 92 17.13 29.87 8.44
N SER A 93 16.54 29.31 9.50
CA SER A 93 17.05 28.12 10.20
C SER A 93 16.95 26.82 9.39
N GLY A 94 16.32 26.89 8.22
CA GLY A 94 15.95 25.74 7.41
C GLY A 94 14.84 24.89 8.04
N HIS A 95 14.01 24.30 7.18
CA HIS A 95 13.00 23.34 7.59
C HIS A 95 13.16 22.07 6.78
N ASP A 96 13.00 20.94 7.46
CA ASP A 96 12.89 19.62 6.84
C ASP A 96 11.42 19.25 6.75
N VAL A 97 11.05 18.64 5.63
CA VAL A 97 9.69 18.21 5.33
C VAL A 97 9.72 16.77 4.84
N ILE A 98 8.76 15.98 5.30
CA ILE A 98 8.52 14.60 4.84
C ILE A 98 7.07 14.43 4.42
N LEU A 99 6.86 13.85 3.24
CA LEU A 99 5.57 13.35 2.79
C LEU A 99 5.28 12.03 3.48
N ILE A 100 4.09 11.93 4.07
CA ILE A 100 3.59 10.74 4.73
C ILE A 100 2.27 10.31 4.11
N ALA A 101 1.99 9.01 4.19
CA ALA A 101 0.66 8.48 3.92
C ALA A 101 0.16 7.70 5.13
N LEU A 102 -1.16 7.69 5.29
CA LEU A 102 -1.89 6.91 6.28
C LEU A 102 -2.83 5.97 5.55
N PRO A 103 -2.44 4.71 5.38
CA PRO A 103 -3.31 3.71 4.80
C PRO A 103 -4.43 3.31 5.76
N ILE A 104 -5.60 3.10 5.20
CA ILE A 104 -6.82 2.65 5.87
C ILE A 104 -7.30 1.45 5.06
N LEU A 105 -7.13 0.26 5.59
CA LEU A 105 -7.69 -0.95 5.00
C LEU A 105 -9.21 -0.89 5.21
N ALA A 106 -9.99 -1.10 4.16
CA ALA A 106 -11.43 -1.00 4.21
C ALA A 106 -12.08 -2.15 3.44
N TRP A 107 -13.19 -2.67 3.94
CA TRP A 107 -14.01 -3.60 3.18
C TRP A 107 -15.49 -3.31 3.35
N SER A 108 -16.24 -3.54 2.27
CA SER A 108 -17.68 -3.26 2.21
C SER A 108 -18.35 -4.10 1.14
N ARG A 109 -19.63 -4.40 1.32
CA ARG A 109 -20.49 -4.97 0.26
C ARG A 109 -20.87 -3.93 -0.79
N PHE A 110 -20.65 -2.66 -0.50
CA PHE A 110 -20.87 -1.52 -1.40
C PHE A 110 -19.53 -0.95 -1.85
N GLN A 111 -19.57 0.01 -2.76
CA GLN A 111 -18.38 0.73 -3.18
C GLN A 111 -17.70 1.40 -1.98
N ILE A 112 -16.40 1.13 -1.81
CA ILE A 112 -15.58 1.78 -0.78
C ILE A 112 -15.34 3.24 -1.20
N PRO A 113 -15.75 4.25 -0.41
CA PRO A 113 -15.66 5.65 -0.81
C PRO A 113 -14.24 6.16 -0.99
N SER A 114 -14.05 7.08 -1.93
CA SER A 114 -12.89 7.94 -2.12
C SER A 114 -13.38 9.31 -2.55
N GLY A 115 -12.66 10.40 -2.27
CA GLY A 115 -13.12 11.72 -2.68
C GLY A 115 -12.72 12.86 -1.76
N PRO A 116 -13.25 14.07 -2.02
CA PRO A 116 -12.92 15.25 -1.24
C PRO A 116 -13.38 15.14 0.21
N ILE A 117 -12.61 15.73 1.12
CA ILE A 117 -12.89 15.79 2.55
C ILE A 117 -13.28 17.24 2.91
N HIS A 118 -14.41 17.42 3.58
CA HIS A 118 -14.86 18.74 4.01
C HIS A 118 -13.90 19.37 5.04
N ALA A 119 -13.74 20.70 4.98
CA ALA A 119 -12.78 21.44 5.80
C ALA A 119 -12.93 21.21 7.31
N ASP A 120 -14.16 21.17 7.83
CA ASP A 120 -14.42 20.92 9.26
C ASP A 120 -13.96 19.52 9.70
N HIS A 121 -14.12 18.55 8.80
CA HIS A 121 -13.69 17.18 9.04
C HIS A 121 -12.17 17.06 8.94
N LEU A 122 -11.55 17.73 7.98
CA LEU A 122 -10.09 17.82 7.84
C LEU A 122 -9.44 18.49 9.05
N ALA A 123 -10.08 19.52 9.61
CA ALA A 123 -9.65 20.16 10.85
C ALA A 123 -9.71 19.19 12.04
N SER A 124 -10.75 18.34 12.10
CA SER A 124 -10.87 17.30 13.14
C SER A 124 -9.76 16.25 13.01
N ILE A 125 -9.44 15.82 11.79
CA ILE A 125 -8.31 14.91 11.51
C ILE A 125 -6.99 15.55 11.95
N ARG A 126 -6.75 16.81 11.60
CA ARG A 126 -5.55 17.57 11.99
C ARG A 126 -5.34 17.59 13.50
N VAL A 127 -6.40 17.79 14.29
CA VAL A 127 -6.33 17.76 15.76
C VAL A 127 -5.82 16.40 16.24
N GLN A 128 -6.32 15.29 15.69
CA GLN A 128 -5.89 13.95 16.07
C GLN A 128 -4.43 13.66 15.70
N PHE A 129 -3.96 14.16 14.55
CA PHE A 129 -2.54 14.08 14.18
C PHE A 129 -1.65 14.83 15.18
N GLN A 130 -2.00 16.08 15.51
CA GLN A 130 -1.21 16.91 16.43
C GLN A 130 -1.21 16.37 17.86
N ALA A 131 -2.32 15.76 18.28
CA ALA A 131 -2.47 15.19 19.61
C ALA A 131 -1.67 13.88 19.80
N HIS A 132 -1.52 13.06 18.74
CA HIS A 132 -1.05 11.68 18.90
C HIS A 132 0.20 11.33 18.10
N LEU A 133 0.46 12.01 16.97
CA LEU A 133 1.51 11.59 16.03
C LEU A 133 2.64 12.61 15.91
N LEU A 134 2.32 13.90 15.88
CA LEU A 134 3.28 14.96 15.56
C LEU A 134 3.96 15.55 16.79
N ALA A 135 5.23 15.88 16.68
CA ALA A 135 5.95 16.64 17.71
C ALA A 135 5.31 18.03 17.93
N SER A 136 5.58 18.65 19.07
CA SER A 136 4.90 19.87 19.52
C SER A 136 5.07 21.06 18.58
N ASP A 137 6.25 21.20 17.96
CA ASP A 137 6.58 22.28 17.02
C ASP A 137 6.45 21.87 15.54
N ALA A 138 6.02 20.63 15.28
CA ALA A 138 5.83 20.15 13.92
C ALA A 138 4.57 20.75 13.28
N ARG A 139 4.71 21.15 12.02
CA ARG A 139 3.62 21.69 11.20
C ARG A 139 3.10 20.62 10.25
N LEU A 140 1.81 20.69 9.95
CA LEU A 140 1.12 19.70 9.13
C LEU A 140 0.45 20.38 7.93
N GLY A 141 0.61 19.79 6.75
CA GLY A 141 -0.21 20.07 5.57
C GLY A 141 -0.97 18.82 5.18
N LEU A 142 -2.30 18.89 5.10
CA LEU A 142 -3.14 17.76 4.69
C LEU A 142 -3.67 17.98 3.29
N ALA A 143 -3.73 16.92 2.47
CA ALA A 143 -4.55 16.94 1.26
C ALA A 143 -6.04 16.84 1.66
N ASP A 144 -6.91 17.64 1.04
CA ASP A 144 -8.36 17.63 1.29
C ASP A 144 -9.08 16.48 0.56
N PHE A 145 -8.45 15.31 0.50
CA PHE A 145 -8.91 14.19 -0.32
C PHE A 145 -8.55 12.84 0.32
N LEU A 146 -9.48 11.90 0.24
CA LEU A 146 -9.31 10.48 0.59
C LEU A 146 -9.02 9.70 -0.70
N PHE A 147 -7.78 9.25 -0.85
CA PHE A 147 -7.30 8.63 -2.10
C PHE A 147 -7.59 7.13 -2.14
N SER A 148 -7.99 6.64 -3.31
CA SER A 148 -7.85 5.24 -3.73
C SER A 148 -6.41 4.97 -4.25
N PRO A 149 -5.90 3.71 -4.31
CA PRO A 149 -4.60 3.42 -4.91
C PRO A 149 -4.44 3.97 -6.33
N ASP A 150 -5.50 3.92 -7.14
CA ASP A 150 -5.51 4.40 -8.53
C ASP A 150 -5.30 5.92 -8.65
N GLN A 151 -5.56 6.65 -7.56
CA GLN A 151 -5.51 8.11 -7.49
C GLN A 151 -4.22 8.64 -6.88
N LEU A 152 -3.36 7.75 -6.38
CA LEU A 152 -2.04 8.10 -5.86
C LEU A 152 -1.04 8.39 -6.99
N PRO A 153 -0.01 9.22 -6.75
CA PRO A 153 1.13 9.36 -7.65
C PRO A 153 1.71 8.01 -8.09
N GLN A 154 1.84 7.82 -9.42
CA GLN A 154 2.29 6.56 -10.03
C GLN A 154 3.80 6.55 -10.36
N SER A 155 4.46 7.69 -10.19
CA SER A 155 5.84 7.96 -10.59
C SER A 155 6.60 8.74 -9.51
N TYR A 156 7.94 8.69 -9.52
CA TYR A 156 8.75 9.47 -8.57
C TYR A 156 8.65 10.98 -8.85
N VAL A 157 8.46 11.37 -10.12
CA VAL A 157 8.25 12.76 -10.52
C VAL A 157 6.89 13.28 -10.02
N ASP A 158 5.84 12.47 -10.10
CA ASP A 158 4.52 12.86 -9.58
C ASP A 158 4.53 12.93 -8.05
N THR A 159 5.22 12.00 -7.40
CA THR A 159 5.42 12.01 -5.93
C THR A 159 6.16 13.28 -5.51
N THR A 160 7.25 13.61 -6.21
CA THR A 160 8.02 14.86 -6.08
C THR A 160 7.12 16.10 -6.18
N ALA A 161 6.26 16.15 -7.19
CA ALA A 161 5.36 17.29 -7.40
C ALA A 161 4.30 17.41 -6.28
N LEU A 162 3.77 16.29 -5.77
CA LEU A 162 2.85 16.27 -4.64
C LEU A 162 3.55 16.72 -3.35
N THR A 163 4.76 16.20 -3.09
CA THR A 163 5.62 16.60 -1.96
C THR A 163 5.83 18.11 -1.95
N GLU A 164 6.13 18.75 -3.09
CA GLU A 164 6.35 20.20 -3.16
C GLU A 164 5.10 21.03 -2.87
N LYS A 165 3.93 20.56 -3.30
CA LYS A 165 2.66 21.23 -3.00
C LYS A 165 2.32 21.11 -1.52
N LEU A 166 2.41 19.90 -0.95
CA LEU A 166 2.11 19.66 0.46
C LEU A 166 3.17 20.28 1.39
N ALA A 167 4.44 20.32 1.00
CA ALA A 167 5.49 20.99 1.78
C ALA A 167 5.19 22.47 1.95
N ARG A 168 4.80 23.16 0.87
CA ARG A 168 4.36 24.56 0.95
C ARG A 168 3.13 24.72 1.85
N ALA A 169 2.17 23.80 1.77
CA ALA A 169 0.99 23.82 2.64
C ALA A 169 1.37 23.64 4.12
N ALA A 170 2.22 22.66 4.43
CA ALA A 170 2.69 22.36 5.78
C ALA A 170 3.47 23.52 6.41
N LEU A 171 4.39 24.13 5.66
CA LEU A 171 5.17 25.28 6.14
C LEU A 171 4.28 26.47 6.56
N HIS A 172 3.11 26.61 5.94
CA HIS A 172 2.12 27.64 6.26
C HIS A 172 0.95 27.13 7.13
N SER A 173 0.99 25.87 7.58
CA SER A 173 -0.09 25.21 8.34
C SER A 173 -1.45 25.30 7.64
N ARG A 174 -1.48 25.04 6.33
CA ARG A 174 -2.68 25.02 5.49
C ARG A 174 -2.92 23.64 4.91
N ASP A 175 -4.11 23.46 4.37
CA ASP A 175 -4.48 22.28 3.60
C ASP A 175 -4.20 22.49 2.11
N LEU A 176 -3.89 21.40 1.41
CA LEU A 176 -3.75 21.36 -0.04
C LEU A 176 -5.09 20.94 -0.65
N LYS A 177 -5.61 21.79 -1.54
CA LYS A 177 -6.74 21.45 -2.39
C LYS A 177 -6.31 20.52 -3.53
N ILE A 178 -6.96 19.38 -3.64
CA ILE A 178 -6.79 18.42 -4.73
C ILE A 178 -7.75 18.76 -5.88
N ASP A 179 -7.22 18.74 -7.10
CA ASP A 179 -8.03 18.93 -8.31
C ASP A 179 -8.71 17.61 -8.68
N ILE A 180 -9.99 17.50 -8.34
CA ILE A 180 -10.81 16.30 -8.52
C ILE A 180 -10.94 15.93 -10.00
N ALA A 181 -10.87 16.91 -10.91
CA ALA A 181 -11.01 16.67 -12.35
C ALA A 181 -9.87 15.84 -12.94
N GLN A 182 -8.75 15.73 -12.22
CA GLN A 182 -7.58 14.94 -12.63
C GLN A 182 -7.57 13.54 -12.01
N MET A 183 -8.55 13.20 -11.16
CA MET A 183 -8.58 11.93 -10.47
C MET A 183 -9.16 10.83 -11.37
N ALA A 184 -8.49 9.69 -11.39
CA ALA A 184 -8.98 8.50 -12.08
C ALA A 184 -10.26 7.97 -11.42
N GLU A 185 -11.08 7.30 -12.24
CA GLU A 185 -12.17 6.48 -11.73
C GLU A 185 -11.61 5.31 -10.91
N THR A 186 -12.27 5.00 -9.80
CA THR A 186 -11.83 3.93 -8.91
C THR A 186 -12.48 2.62 -9.31
N VAL A 187 -11.70 1.54 -9.30
CA VAL A 187 -12.25 0.19 -9.45
C VAL A 187 -12.95 -0.23 -8.15
N SER A 188 -14.07 -0.94 -8.27
CA SER A 188 -14.80 -1.43 -7.11
C SER A 188 -14.28 -2.80 -6.68
N PHE A 189 -13.76 -2.88 -5.46
CA PHE A 189 -13.34 -4.13 -4.83
C PHE A 189 -14.10 -4.35 -3.52
N LEU A 190 -14.23 -5.62 -3.11
CA LEU A 190 -14.80 -5.99 -1.81
C LEU A 190 -13.95 -5.42 -0.66
N SER A 191 -12.63 -5.48 -0.83
CA SER A 191 -11.60 -5.06 0.12
C SER A 191 -10.57 -4.24 -0.64
N ASP A 192 -10.27 -3.05 -0.14
CA ASP A 192 -9.33 -2.11 -0.76
C ASP A 192 -8.72 -1.17 0.29
N THR A 193 -7.73 -0.39 -0.09
CA THR A 193 -7.07 0.59 0.79
C THR A 193 -7.50 2.00 0.45
N ARG A 194 -7.64 2.86 1.46
CA ARG A 194 -7.76 4.31 1.28
C ARG A 194 -6.60 5.02 1.95
N TYR A 195 -6.20 6.17 1.43
CA TYR A 195 -5.05 6.90 1.93
C TYR A 195 -5.42 8.33 2.27
N LEU A 196 -5.03 8.77 3.45
CA LEU A 196 -4.77 10.19 3.69
C LEU A 196 -3.32 10.48 3.37
N VAL A 197 -3.06 11.57 2.65
CA VAL A 197 -1.70 12.01 2.30
C VAL A 197 -1.44 13.37 2.93
N ALA A 198 -0.28 13.51 3.57
CA ALA A 198 0.07 14.71 4.31
C ALA A 198 1.57 15.00 4.20
N ALA A 199 1.98 16.24 4.52
CA ALA A 199 3.38 16.57 4.77
C ALA A 199 3.56 17.09 6.20
N VAL A 200 4.62 16.63 6.86
CA VAL A 200 5.05 17.10 8.18
C VAL A 200 6.31 17.91 8.01
N ALA A 201 6.34 19.11 8.58
CA ALA A 201 7.46 20.04 8.50
C ALA A 201 7.94 20.48 9.88
N GLY A 202 9.24 20.63 10.07
CA GLY A 202 9.83 21.14 11.31
C GLY A 202 11.14 21.85 11.04
N VAL A 203 11.67 22.54 12.04
CA VAL A 203 13.02 23.14 11.93
C VAL A 203 14.02 22.02 11.69
N ARG A 204 15.01 22.24 10.82
CA ARG A 204 16.01 21.22 10.48
C ARG A 204 16.64 20.62 11.74
N GLY A 205 16.63 19.29 11.84
CA GLY A 205 17.13 18.55 13.00
C GLY A 205 16.23 18.53 14.25
N ALA A 206 15.07 19.18 14.23
CA ALA A 206 14.08 19.09 15.31
C ALA A 206 13.18 17.85 15.15
N PRO A 207 12.58 17.35 16.25
CA PRO A 207 11.55 16.32 16.20
C PRO A 207 10.38 16.69 15.26
N LEU A 208 9.99 15.76 14.39
CA LEU A 208 8.78 15.84 13.56
C LEU A 208 7.63 15.02 14.15
N PHE A 209 7.95 13.92 14.84
CA PHE A 209 6.99 12.99 15.42
C PHE A 209 7.11 12.92 16.93
N ARG A 210 6.01 12.59 17.62
CA ARG A 210 5.95 12.50 19.10
C ARG A 210 7.06 11.62 19.69
N TRP A 211 7.30 10.47 19.09
CA TRP A 211 8.31 9.53 19.60
C TRP A 211 9.76 9.99 19.44
N GLN A 212 9.99 11.13 18.80
CA GLN A 212 11.32 11.77 18.71
C GLN A 212 11.53 12.80 19.83
N GLU A 213 10.51 13.18 20.60
CA GLU A 213 10.60 14.08 21.76
C GLU A 213 11.08 13.34 23.04
N GLY A 214 11.05 12.01 23.04
CA GLY A 214 11.58 11.15 24.12
C GLY A 214 10.62 10.91 25.30
N ASP A 215 9.42 11.49 25.28
CA ASP A 215 8.39 11.38 26.32
C ASP A 215 7.41 10.21 26.09
N LEU A 216 7.25 9.76 24.84
CA LEU A 216 6.31 8.72 24.45
C LEU A 216 6.91 7.74 23.42
N GLY A 217 6.76 6.43 23.64
CA GLY A 217 7.16 5.42 22.64
C GLY A 217 6.26 5.40 21.40
N ARG A 218 6.83 5.06 20.24
CA ARG A 218 6.10 4.99 18.96
C ARG A 218 4.86 4.09 19.01
N GLU A 219 4.97 2.92 19.63
CA GLU A 219 3.86 1.96 19.75
C GLU A 219 2.64 2.57 20.46
N LEU A 220 2.86 3.28 21.56
CA LEU A 220 1.78 3.90 22.32
C LEU A 220 1.19 5.11 21.60
N ALA A 221 2.02 5.90 20.90
CA ALA A 221 1.57 7.00 20.06
C ALA A 221 0.64 6.50 18.94
N VAL A 222 1.07 5.46 18.22
CA VAL A 222 0.30 4.83 17.15
C VAL A 222 -0.98 4.16 17.68
N LYS A 223 -0.93 3.50 18.84
CA LYS A 223 -2.12 2.91 19.46
C LYS A 223 -3.18 3.98 19.79
N ARG A 224 -2.78 5.10 20.38
CA ARG A 224 -3.69 6.22 20.67
C ARG A 224 -4.29 6.81 19.39
N TRP A 225 -3.47 6.95 18.36
CA TRP A 225 -3.95 7.33 17.03
C TRP A 225 -4.94 6.33 16.46
N HIS A 226 -4.71 5.02 16.59
CA HIS A 226 -5.65 4.01 16.11
C HIS A 226 -7.00 4.13 16.81
N GLU A 227 -7.01 4.27 18.14
CA GLU A 227 -8.25 4.40 18.93
C GLU A 227 -9.04 5.68 18.59
N GLN A 228 -8.39 6.86 18.61
CA GLN A 228 -9.08 8.15 18.43
C GLN A 228 -9.20 8.57 16.96
N GLY A 229 -8.20 8.23 16.15
CA GLY A 229 -8.17 8.46 14.71
C GLY A 229 -9.23 7.65 13.98
N SER A 230 -9.48 6.39 14.39
CA SER A 230 -10.56 5.59 13.79
C SER A 230 -11.91 6.28 13.90
N GLU A 231 -12.23 6.84 15.07
CA GLU A 231 -13.53 7.50 15.27
C GLU A 231 -13.69 8.77 14.42
N VAL A 232 -12.62 9.55 14.22
CA VAL A 232 -12.70 10.71 13.33
C VAL A 232 -12.82 10.30 11.87
N LEU A 233 -12.23 9.19 11.43
CA LEU A 233 -12.25 8.75 10.03
C LEU A 233 -13.52 7.96 9.65
N ARG A 234 -14.22 7.38 10.63
CA ARG A 234 -15.44 6.57 10.41
C ARG A 234 -16.47 7.22 9.46
N PRO A 235 -16.76 8.53 9.55
CA PRO A 235 -17.73 9.18 8.66
C PRO A 235 -17.29 9.25 7.19
N LEU A 236 -16.01 9.10 6.88
CA LEU A 236 -15.50 9.07 5.50
C LEU A 236 -15.72 7.73 4.81
N LEU A 237 -15.95 6.67 5.59
CA LEU A 237 -16.09 5.30 5.11
C LEU A 237 -17.40 4.67 5.60
N PRO A 238 -18.57 5.26 5.27
CA PRO A 238 -19.86 4.70 5.65
C PRO A 238 -20.01 3.26 5.17
N ALA A 239 -20.62 2.43 6.02
CA ALA A 239 -20.85 1.01 5.76
C ALA A 239 -19.59 0.16 5.48
N CYS A 240 -18.40 0.70 5.74
CA CYS A 240 -17.16 -0.06 5.67
C CYS A 240 -16.76 -0.54 7.06
N ALA A 241 -16.23 -1.76 7.15
CA ALA A 241 -15.29 -2.08 8.22
C ALA A 241 -13.94 -1.51 7.82
N MET A 242 -13.16 -1.05 8.81
CA MET A 242 -11.86 -0.43 8.57
C MET A 242 -10.83 -0.85 9.60
N ASP A 243 -9.58 -0.90 9.17
CA ASP A 243 -8.40 -1.02 10.02
C ASP A 243 -7.35 0.02 9.60
N LEU A 244 -6.82 0.77 10.56
CA LEU A 244 -5.88 1.86 10.32
C LEU A 244 -4.45 1.35 10.43
N LEU A 245 -3.64 1.62 9.42
CA LEU A 245 -2.19 1.39 9.51
C LEU A 245 -1.48 2.64 10.10
N PRO A 246 -0.28 2.46 10.68
CA PRO A 246 0.48 3.58 11.20
C PRO A 246 0.86 4.58 10.09
N PRO A 247 0.93 5.90 10.39
CA PRO A 247 1.56 6.85 9.49
C PRO A 247 3.04 6.50 9.28
N MET A 248 3.47 6.53 8.02
CA MET A 248 4.86 6.31 7.63
C MET A 248 5.22 7.26 6.49
N ALA A 249 6.50 7.35 6.16
CA ALA A 249 6.94 7.98 4.92
C ALA A 249 6.20 7.35 3.73
N TYR A 250 5.86 8.16 2.73
CA TYR A 250 4.92 7.82 1.67
C TYR A 250 5.18 6.44 1.03
N HIS A 251 6.39 6.18 0.53
CA HIS A 251 6.69 4.91 -0.13
C HIS A 251 6.67 3.71 0.83
N SER A 252 7.11 3.93 2.07
CA SER A 252 7.06 2.90 3.12
C SER A 252 5.61 2.57 3.53
N ALA A 253 4.74 3.58 3.62
CA ALA A 253 3.32 3.40 3.92
C ALA A 253 2.60 2.58 2.84
N LEU A 254 2.92 2.83 1.55
CA LEU A 254 2.37 2.07 0.43
C LEU A 254 2.83 0.61 0.47
N ARG A 255 4.11 0.34 0.74
CA ARG A 255 4.62 -1.04 0.91
C ARG A 255 3.95 -1.75 2.09
N GLU A 256 3.74 -1.06 3.20
CA GLU A 256 3.08 -1.64 4.37
C GLU A 256 1.60 -1.93 4.07
N ALA A 257 0.92 -1.05 3.35
CA ALA A 257 -0.45 -1.26 2.89
C ALA A 257 -0.57 -2.49 1.97
N ASP A 258 0.32 -2.63 0.99
CA ASP A 258 0.41 -3.81 0.12
C ASP A 258 0.62 -5.08 0.94
N ARG A 259 1.47 -5.04 1.97
CA ARG A 259 1.72 -6.18 2.86
C ARG A 259 0.47 -6.56 3.65
N ALA A 260 -0.16 -5.58 4.28
CA ALA A 260 -1.29 -5.79 5.19
C ALA A 260 -2.62 -6.05 4.47
N SER A 261 -2.77 -5.60 3.22
CA SER A 261 -3.98 -5.82 2.42
C SER A 261 -4.21 -7.29 2.08
N ARG A 262 -3.15 -8.10 1.91
CA ARG A 262 -3.24 -9.54 1.59
C ARG A 262 -4.02 -10.33 2.65
N PRO A 263 -3.63 -10.34 3.95
CA PRO A 263 -4.42 -10.98 4.99
C PRO A 263 -5.78 -10.30 5.18
N TYR A 264 -5.86 -8.98 5.08
CA TYR A 264 -7.12 -8.25 5.25
C TYR A 264 -8.16 -8.63 4.19
N SER A 265 -7.77 -8.87 2.95
CA SER A 265 -8.65 -9.34 1.88
C SER A 265 -9.23 -10.73 2.15
N LEU A 266 -8.46 -11.65 2.75
CA LEU A 266 -8.99 -12.95 3.19
C LEU A 266 -10.01 -12.78 4.33
N VAL A 267 -9.69 -11.96 5.33
CA VAL A 267 -10.62 -11.68 6.45
C VAL A 267 -11.93 -11.06 5.94
N SER A 268 -11.81 -10.15 4.98
CA SER A 268 -12.94 -9.49 4.33
C SER A 268 -13.80 -10.48 3.54
N ALA A 269 -13.19 -11.38 2.77
CA ALA A 269 -13.88 -12.45 2.05
C ALA A 269 -14.64 -13.40 2.98
N ILE A 270 -14.02 -13.82 4.10
CA ILE A 270 -14.69 -14.64 5.11
C ILE A 270 -15.89 -13.89 5.68
N SER A 271 -15.70 -12.65 6.10
CA SER A 271 -16.76 -11.82 6.68
C SER A 271 -17.92 -11.58 5.70
N PHE A 272 -17.58 -11.36 4.43
CA PHE A 272 -18.54 -11.25 3.33
C PHE A 272 -19.37 -12.52 3.17
N LEU A 273 -18.71 -13.68 3.05
CA LEU A 273 -19.38 -14.98 2.90
C LEU A 273 -20.28 -15.30 4.10
N GLN A 274 -19.82 -15.05 5.32
CA GLN A 274 -20.63 -15.25 6.52
C GLN A 274 -21.90 -14.38 6.50
N THR A 275 -21.76 -13.13 6.06
CA THR A 275 -22.86 -12.17 5.99
C THR A 275 -23.87 -12.55 4.91
N VAL A 276 -23.40 -12.84 3.69
CA VAL A 276 -24.27 -13.11 2.54
C VAL A 276 -24.94 -14.47 2.65
N MET A 277 -24.23 -15.49 3.14
CA MET A 277 -24.79 -16.84 3.23
C MET A 277 -25.47 -17.15 4.56
N GLY A 278 -25.35 -16.28 5.56
CA GLY A 278 -25.88 -16.52 6.91
C GLY A 278 -25.27 -17.76 7.58
N ARG A 279 -24.00 -18.05 7.28
CA ARG A 279 -23.29 -19.25 7.75
C ARG A 279 -22.03 -18.89 8.55
N PRO A 280 -21.64 -19.70 9.54
CA PRO A 280 -20.38 -19.51 10.23
C PRO A 280 -19.18 -19.83 9.32
N ALA A 281 -18.02 -19.24 9.59
CA ALA A 281 -16.79 -19.51 8.84
C ALA A 281 -16.42 -21.01 8.80
N ALA A 282 -16.77 -21.73 9.86
CA ALA A 282 -16.55 -23.17 9.98
C ALA A 282 -17.41 -24.02 9.02
N ASP A 283 -18.35 -23.46 8.27
CA ASP A 283 -19.09 -24.17 7.22
C ASP A 283 -18.39 -24.10 5.85
N PHE A 284 -17.36 -23.26 5.71
CA PHE A 284 -16.60 -23.12 4.48
C PHE A 284 -15.36 -24.01 4.48
N ARG A 285 -14.91 -24.31 3.26
CA ARG A 285 -13.57 -24.82 2.94
C ARG A 285 -12.86 -23.75 2.12
N ALA A 286 -11.58 -23.55 2.42
CA ALA A 286 -10.67 -22.75 1.60
C ALA A 286 -9.69 -23.67 0.88
N VAL A 287 -9.53 -23.48 -0.42
CA VAL A 287 -8.57 -24.20 -1.27
C VAL A 287 -7.49 -23.21 -1.68
N VAL A 288 -6.23 -23.49 -1.37
CA VAL A 288 -5.08 -22.64 -1.67
C VAL A 288 -4.30 -23.28 -2.81
N GLY A 289 -4.11 -22.55 -3.90
CA GLY A 289 -3.35 -23.00 -5.06
C GLY A 289 -2.25 -22.02 -5.44
N GLY A 290 -1.08 -22.54 -5.83
CA GLY A 290 0.01 -21.73 -6.39
C GLY A 290 -0.13 -21.58 -7.90
N TYR A 291 -0.20 -20.35 -8.38
CA TYR A 291 -0.43 -20.01 -9.77
C TYR A 291 0.86 -19.56 -10.47
N HIS A 292 1.13 -20.17 -11.61
CA HIS A 292 2.41 -20.06 -12.30
C HIS A 292 2.20 -19.63 -13.76
N ASP A 293 3.09 -18.76 -14.25
CA ASP A 293 3.42 -18.67 -15.67
C ASP A 293 4.76 -19.38 -15.90
N LYS A 294 5.88 -18.65 -15.90
CA LYS A 294 7.23 -19.24 -15.94
C LYS A 294 7.76 -19.62 -14.56
N GLN A 295 7.30 -18.91 -13.55
CA GLN A 295 7.63 -19.06 -12.13
C GLN A 295 6.32 -18.87 -11.34
N LEU A 296 6.34 -19.10 -10.04
CA LEU A 296 5.23 -18.71 -9.17
C LEU A 296 5.03 -17.19 -9.22
N GLU A 297 3.83 -16.75 -9.57
CA GLU A 297 3.47 -15.34 -9.69
C GLU A 297 2.53 -14.89 -8.55
N GLU A 298 1.60 -15.77 -8.15
CA GLU A 298 0.63 -15.48 -7.08
C GLU A 298 0.06 -16.77 -6.46
N PHE A 299 -0.55 -16.63 -5.28
CA PHE A 299 -1.46 -17.65 -4.75
C PHE A 299 -2.90 -17.20 -4.99
N ARG A 300 -3.80 -18.15 -5.21
CA ARG A 300 -5.24 -17.88 -5.21
C ARG A 300 -5.92 -18.81 -4.23
N ILE A 301 -6.95 -18.28 -3.58
CA ILE A 301 -7.74 -18.97 -2.58
C ILE A 301 -9.17 -19.06 -3.10
N GLY A 302 -9.65 -20.28 -3.35
CA GLY A 302 -11.04 -20.56 -3.67
C GLY A 302 -11.81 -20.92 -2.40
N PHE A 303 -12.99 -20.34 -2.19
CA PHE A 303 -13.90 -20.70 -1.11
C PHE A 303 -15.04 -21.55 -1.64
N CYS A 304 -15.35 -22.64 -0.96
CA CYS A 304 -16.53 -23.48 -1.22
C CYS A 304 -17.25 -23.83 0.09
N LEU A 305 -18.49 -24.31 -0.01
CA LEU A 305 -19.14 -24.93 1.15
C LEU A 305 -18.46 -26.26 1.48
N ARG A 306 -18.36 -26.61 2.76
CA ARG A 306 -17.77 -27.90 3.15
C ARG A 306 -18.52 -29.07 2.49
N GLY A 307 -17.77 -29.99 1.91
CA GLY A 307 -18.30 -31.16 1.21
C GLY A 307 -18.82 -30.88 -0.20
N ARG A 308 -18.62 -29.64 -0.69
CA ARG A 308 -18.93 -29.20 -2.06
C ARG A 308 -17.64 -28.86 -2.80
N THR A 309 -17.71 -28.85 -4.13
CA THR A 309 -16.57 -28.52 -5.00
C THR A 309 -16.77 -27.20 -5.72
N GLU A 310 -18.00 -26.70 -5.78
CA GLU A 310 -18.36 -25.43 -6.40
C GLU A 310 -17.72 -24.25 -5.66
N VAL A 311 -16.89 -23.48 -6.36
CA VAL A 311 -16.23 -22.29 -5.82
C VAL A 311 -17.21 -21.12 -5.85
N ILE A 312 -17.49 -20.56 -4.69
CA ILE A 312 -18.48 -19.49 -4.50
C ILE A 312 -17.86 -18.10 -4.39
N HIS A 313 -16.59 -18.03 -4.00
CA HIS A 313 -15.85 -16.78 -3.91
C HIS A 313 -14.35 -17.06 -4.01
N GLY A 314 -13.57 -16.06 -4.36
CA GLY A 314 -12.13 -16.22 -4.47
C GLY A 314 -11.35 -14.97 -4.09
N VAL A 315 -10.14 -15.17 -3.60
CA VAL A 315 -9.20 -14.10 -3.24
C VAL A 315 -7.87 -14.37 -3.91
N VAL A 316 -7.31 -13.34 -4.54
CA VAL A 316 -5.94 -13.35 -5.05
C VAL A 316 -5.00 -12.88 -3.94
N TRP A 317 -3.95 -13.65 -3.71
CA TRP A 317 -2.86 -13.31 -2.81
C TRP A 317 -1.60 -13.04 -3.65
N PRO A 318 -1.34 -11.76 -4.01
CA PRO A 318 -0.18 -11.41 -4.81
C PRO A 318 1.11 -11.64 -4.03
N LEU A 319 2.17 -12.04 -4.74
CA LEU A 319 3.52 -12.05 -4.19
C LEU A 319 4.08 -10.62 -4.12
N LEU A 320 4.78 -10.33 -3.01
CA LEU A 320 5.60 -9.13 -2.89
C LEU A 320 6.96 -9.32 -3.54
N GLU A 321 7.71 -8.24 -3.77
CA GLU A 321 8.93 -8.26 -4.57
C GLU A 321 10.02 -9.20 -4.03
N SER A 322 10.10 -9.38 -2.71
CA SER A 322 11.03 -10.29 -2.04
C SER A 322 10.53 -11.74 -1.94
N GLU A 323 9.33 -12.04 -2.45
CA GLU A 323 8.67 -13.33 -2.32
C GLU A 323 8.80 -14.17 -3.61
N ASP A 324 9.13 -15.45 -3.45
CA ASP A 324 9.28 -16.48 -4.48
C ASP A 324 8.68 -17.85 -4.05
N GLU A 325 9.03 -18.93 -4.77
CA GLU A 325 8.58 -20.30 -4.48
C GLU A 325 8.99 -20.83 -3.09
N GLY A 326 10.01 -20.26 -2.45
CA GLY A 326 10.48 -20.64 -1.11
C GLY A 326 9.77 -19.94 0.04
N THR A 327 8.70 -19.19 -0.25
CA THR A 327 8.03 -18.34 0.74
C THR A 327 7.12 -19.10 1.69
N GLU A 328 7.03 -18.60 2.93
CA GLU A 328 6.07 -19.08 3.94
C GLU A 328 4.62 -18.63 3.65
N ALA A 329 4.33 -18.14 2.44
CA ALA A 329 3.03 -17.59 2.10
C ALA A 329 1.87 -18.58 2.29
N PRO A 330 1.97 -19.87 1.91
CA PRO A 330 0.91 -20.85 2.21
C PRO A 330 0.65 -21.00 3.71
N SER A 331 1.70 -21.00 4.53
CA SER A 331 1.59 -21.11 5.99
C SER A 331 0.93 -19.87 6.59
N LEU A 332 1.26 -18.68 6.08
CA LEU A 332 0.62 -17.43 6.49
C LEU A 332 -0.86 -17.38 6.08
N ILE A 333 -1.18 -17.78 4.85
CA ILE A 333 -2.57 -17.89 4.36
C ILE A 333 -3.37 -18.83 5.27
N GLU A 334 -2.84 -20.03 5.54
CA GLU A 334 -3.49 -21.00 6.42
C GLU A 334 -3.69 -20.44 7.83
N ALA A 335 -2.69 -19.78 8.40
CA ALA A 335 -2.79 -19.16 9.72
C ALA A 335 -3.90 -18.10 9.78
N VAL A 336 -4.00 -17.24 8.75
CA VAL A 336 -5.06 -16.22 8.65
C VAL A 336 -6.43 -16.88 8.55
N LEU A 337 -6.60 -17.87 7.67
CA LEU A 337 -7.86 -18.60 7.49
C LEU A 337 -8.32 -19.25 8.80
N ARG A 338 -7.42 -19.97 9.49
CA ARG A 338 -7.72 -20.66 10.75
C ARG A 338 -8.02 -19.70 11.89
N ALA A 339 -7.26 -18.60 12.01
CA ALA A 339 -7.50 -17.56 13.00
C ALA A 339 -8.90 -16.91 12.85
N ASN A 340 -9.46 -16.96 11.63
CA ASN A 340 -10.78 -16.42 11.31
C ASN A 340 -11.86 -17.51 11.16
N GLY A 341 -11.63 -18.70 11.72
CA GLY A 341 -12.64 -19.74 11.90
C GLY A 341 -12.85 -20.69 10.72
N VAL A 342 -12.07 -20.57 9.63
CA VAL A 342 -12.06 -21.57 8.54
C VAL A 342 -11.19 -22.75 8.97
N ILE A 343 -11.82 -23.85 9.35
CA ILE A 343 -11.11 -25.03 9.89
C ILE A 343 -10.67 -26.03 8.81
N ASP A 344 -11.31 -26.00 7.64
CA ASP A 344 -11.05 -26.91 6.52
C ASP A 344 -10.28 -26.13 5.44
N VAL A 345 -8.95 -26.30 5.46
CA VAL A 345 -8.03 -25.65 4.52
C VAL A 345 -7.31 -26.74 3.74
N LEU A 346 -7.43 -26.71 2.42
CA LEU A 346 -6.77 -27.62 1.49
C LEU A 346 -5.73 -26.84 0.71
N VAL A 347 -4.45 -27.17 0.90
CA VAL A 347 -3.35 -26.61 0.08
C VAL A 347 -3.04 -27.60 -1.03
N LEU A 348 -3.06 -27.13 -2.27
CA LEU A 348 -2.77 -27.95 -3.45
C LEU A 348 -1.27 -27.89 -3.76
N ASP A 349 -0.67 -29.07 -3.97
CA ASP A 349 0.73 -29.19 -4.42
C ASP A 349 0.90 -28.95 -5.93
N GLN A 350 -0.21 -28.85 -6.67
CA GLN A 350 -0.22 -28.72 -8.13
C GLN A 350 0.14 -27.29 -8.56
N ARG A 351 0.86 -27.16 -9.67
CA ARG A 351 1.09 -25.87 -10.34
C ARG A 351 -0.11 -25.54 -11.22
N LEU A 352 -0.86 -24.50 -10.84
CA LEU A 352 -2.04 -24.07 -11.59
C LEU A 352 -1.69 -22.94 -12.58
N PRO A 353 -2.34 -22.90 -13.75
CA PRO A 353 -2.12 -21.83 -14.73
C PRO A 353 -2.84 -20.54 -14.34
N ILE A 354 -2.22 -19.39 -14.63
CA ILE A 354 -2.86 -18.07 -14.49
C ILE A 354 -3.90 -17.90 -15.60
N GLU A 355 -5.17 -18.07 -15.22
CA GLU A 355 -6.31 -17.95 -16.14
C GLU A 355 -7.34 -16.95 -15.62
N TYR A 356 -8.07 -16.36 -16.56
CA TYR A 356 -9.16 -15.43 -16.32
C TYR A 356 -10.40 -15.92 -17.07
N CYS A 357 -11.57 -15.60 -16.55
CA CYS A 357 -12.82 -15.90 -17.23
C CYS A 357 -12.96 -15.06 -18.50
N ASP A 358 -13.25 -15.71 -19.62
CA ASP A 358 -13.40 -15.04 -20.93
C ASP A 358 -14.60 -14.08 -20.98
N ASP A 359 -15.62 -14.29 -20.15
CA ASP A 359 -16.85 -13.50 -20.17
C ASP A 359 -16.76 -12.21 -19.35
N CYS A 360 -16.18 -12.27 -18.14
CA CYS A 360 -16.15 -11.16 -17.19
C CYS A 360 -14.74 -10.64 -16.86
N GLY A 361 -13.69 -11.34 -17.29
CA GLY A 361 -12.29 -11.00 -17.01
C GLY A 361 -11.85 -11.26 -15.56
N ALA A 362 -12.69 -11.86 -14.71
CA ALA A 362 -12.33 -12.17 -13.33
C ALA A 362 -11.29 -13.31 -13.25
N PRO A 363 -10.41 -13.33 -12.24
CA PRO A 363 -9.50 -14.45 -12.02
C PRO A 363 -10.25 -15.77 -11.82
N LEU A 364 -9.71 -16.88 -12.32
CA LEU A 364 -10.17 -18.23 -11.97
C LEU A 364 -9.50 -18.73 -10.67
N TYR A 365 -10.18 -19.55 -9.89
CA TYR A 365 -9.79 -19.96 -8.55
C TYR A 365 -9.70 -21.48 -8.41
N PRO A 366 -8.89 -22.00 -7.47
CA PRO A 366 -8.70 -23.43 -7.33
C PRO A 366 -9.94 -24.10 -6.72
N SER A 367 -10.40 -25.19 -7.33
CA SER A 367 -11.39 -26.09 -6.76
C SER A 367 -10.72 -27.20 -5.93
N PRO A 368 -11.46 -27.91 -5.05
CA PRO A 368 -10.90 -29.05 -4.31
C PRO A 368 -10.38 -30.18 -5.20
N ASP A 369 -10.83 -30.26 -6.46
CA ASP A 369 -10.44 -31.27 -7.43
C ASP A 369 -9.13 -30.90 -8.16
N GLY A 370 -8.59 -29.70 -7.92
CA GLY A 370 -7.37 -29.19 -8.57
C GLY A 370 -7.63 -28.49 -9.90
N GLU A 371 -8.87 -28.10 -10.18
CA GLU A 371 -9.25 -27.37 -11.39
C GLU A 371 -9.26 -25.84 -11.15
N THR A 372 -9.04 -25.07 -12.22
CA THR A 372 -9.17 -23.59 -12.23
C THR A 372 -10.58 -23.23 -12.70
N VAL A 373 -11.41 -22.70 -11.79
CA VAL A 373 -12.83 -22.45 -12.08
C VAL A 373 -13.26 -21.02 -11.75
N HIS A 374 -14.32 -20.55 -12.40
CA HIS A 374 -14.92 -19.26 -12.10
C HIS A 374 -15.64 -19.32 -10.74
N ALA A 375 -15.52 -18.27 -9.93
CA ALA A 375 -16.23 -18.19 -8.66
C ALA A 375 -17.66 -17.69 -8.90
N GLU A 376 -18.66 -18.47 -8.50
CA GLU A 376 -20.07 -18.14 -8.69
C GLU A 376 -20.84 -18.31 -7.38
N MET A 377 -21.35 -17.20 -6.85
CA MET A 377 -22.24 -17.26 -5.70
C MET A 377 -23.56 -17.92 -6.12
N PRO A 378 -24.10 -18.86 -5.33
CA PRO A 378 -25.43 -19.41 -5.61
C PRO A 378 -26.46 -18.29 -5.63
N ASP A 379 -27.40 -18.35 -6.57
CA ASP A 379 -28.53 -17.42 -6.61
C ASP A 379 -29.21 -17.35 -5.24
N GLU A 380 -29.44 -16.14 -4.73
CA GLU A 380 -30.28 -15.96 -3.55
C GLU A 380 -31.67 -16.54 -3.85
N PRO A 381 -32.21 -17.47 -3.04
CA PRO A 381 -33.62 -17.81 -3.15
C PRO A 381 -34.42 -16.53 -2.91
N SER A 382 -35.17 -16.12 -3.93
CA SER A 382 -35.93 -14.86 -4.03
C SER A 382 -37.10 -14.73 -3.04
N ASP A 383 -36.98 -15.25 -1.82
CA ASP A 383 -38.01 -15.23 -0.78
C ASP A 383 -37.66 -14.24 0.34
N ALA A 384 -37.26 -13.03 -0.04
CA ALA A 384 -37.41 -11.85 0.81
C ALA A 384 -38.62 -11.06 0.30
N THR A 385 -39.81 -11.50 0.73
CA THR A 385 -41.00 -10.65 0.66
C THR A 385 -40.69 -9.28 1.28
N PRO A 386 -41.04 -8.15 0.64
CA PRO A 386 -40.75 -6.84 1.20
C PRO A 386 -41.49 -6.70 2.52
N ARG A 387 -40.76 -6.71 3.64
CA ARG A 387 -41.31 -6.21 4.91
C ARG A 387 -41.45 -4.71 4.74
N HIS A 388 -42.65 -4.29 4.34
CA HIS A 388 -43.08 -2.91 4.44
C HIS A 388 -42.80 -2.40 5.86
N LEU A 389 -41.86 -1.46 5.98
CA LEU A 389 -41.66 -0.68 7.19
C LEU A 389 -42.73 0.43 7.18
N HIS A 390 -43.59 0.42 8.20
CA HIS A 390 -44.53 1.51 8.50
C HIS A 390 -43.84 2.62 9.28
#